data_AF-A0A3A4W5W8-F1
#
_entry.id   AF-A0A3A4W5W8-F1
#
_cell.length_a   1.000
_cell.length_b   1.000
_cell.length_c   1.000
_cell.angle_alpha   90.00
_cell.angle_beta   90.00
_cell.angle_gamma   90.00
#
_symmetry.space_group_name_H-M   'P 1'
#
loop_
_entity.id
_entity.type
_entity.pdbx_description
1 polymer ?
#
loop_
_entity_poly.entity_id
_entity_poly.type
_entity_poly.pdbx_seq_one_letter_code
_entity_poly.pdbx_strand_id
1 'polypeptide(L)'
;MARHIRTALIIALVPILSLSVLSCGRNEVSVKAGRRIICKYGHVIKDTSRFIKVDPSKAKNYSVSQETTICARHLQAQRLYAEAQAALAKRAKARAKALLAKVVALDPEFEQAASQYESLGGSAPKVVGSSGGGSSGAAASNSKGGTAPKGSTSTTYLGRLPRSVPSYKLISQSEDVLSGTRLFAATQSSNPVRLLTFSASWLGTKTDFKSWYDRTLKARYSVGASSVKEISPYARFGTDGSKYANVTWPHPREKGLVFSVEMEARKGNPLSLKTTLISTARKYL
;
A
#
# COMPACT_ATOMS: atom_id res chain seq x y z
N MET A 1 34.51 22.92 -0.18
CA MET A 1 33.08 23.31 -0.06
C MET A 1 32.25 22.44 -0.99
N ALA A 2 31.54 21.43 -0.47
CA ALA A 2 30.61 20.63 -1.29
C ALA A 2 29.38 20.28 -0.44
N ARG A 3 28.21 20.62 -0.99
CA ARG A 3 26.92 20.80 -0.31
C ARG A 3 26.33 19.47 0.17
N HIS A 4 25.96 19.42 1.45
CA HIS A 4 25.10 18.40 2.02
C HIS A 4 23.70 18.44 1.39
N ILE A 5 23.39 17.51 0.50
CA ILE A 5 22.03 17.29 0.01
C ILE A 5 21.30 16.46 1.07
N ARG A 6 20.53 17.14 1.92
CA ARG A 6 19.62 16.52 2.90
C ARG A 6 18.42 15.93 2.14
N THR A 7 18.46 14.64 1.84
CA THR A 7 17.35 13.90 1.24
C THR A 7 16.20 13.83 2.25
N ALA A 8 15.14 14.58 2.02
CA ALA A 8 13.94 14.58 2.84
C ALA A 8 13.24 13.22 2.77
N LEU A 9 13.30 12.49 3.89
CA LEU A 9 12.62 11.23 4.13
C LEU A 9 11.10 11.50 4.22
N ILE A 10 10.33 11.03 3.23
CA ILE A 10 8.87 11.11 3.26
C ILE A 10 8.36 10.05 4.24
N ILE A 11 7.99 10.50 5.44
CA ILE A 11 7.37 9.69 6.50
C ILE A 11 5.92 9.42 6.08
N ALA A 12 5.64 8.20 5.62
CA ALA A 12 4.29 7.69 5.48
C ALA A 12 3.74 7.43 6.89
N LEU A 13 3.13 8.46 7.48
CA LEU A 13 2.41 8.36 8.75
C LEU A 13 1.08 7.67 8.48
N VAL A 14 0.95 6.41 8.93
CA VAL A 14 -0.30 5.65 8.97
C VAL A 14 -1.34 6.49 9.72
N PRO A 15 -2.58 6.65 9.21
CA PRO A 15 -3.63 7.33 9.95
C PRO A 15 -4.13 6.40 11.06
N ILE A 16 -3.38 6.33 12.15
CA ILE A 16 -3.91 5.83 13.42
C ILE A 16 -4.86 6.92 13.90
N LEU A 17 -6.16 6.62 13.86
CA LEU A 17 -7.23 7.42 14.43
C LEU A 17 -6.99 7.55 15.94
N SER A 18 -6.14 8.49 16.32
CA SER A 18 -5.72 8.74 17.70
C SER A 18 -6.60 9.85 18.25
N LEU A 19 -7.71 9.49 18.89
CA LEU A 19 -8.39 10.43 19.80
C LEU A 19 -7.50 10.57 21.05
N SER A 20 -6.48 11.42 20.95
CA SER A 20 -5.76 11.92 22.12
C SER A 20 -6.46 13.20 22.56
N VAL A 21 -7.38 13.06 23.52
CA VAL A 21 -7.99 14.20 24.21
C VAL A 21 -7.03 14.61 25.32
N LEU A 22 -6.21 15.62 25.06
CA LEU A 22 -5.44 16.35 26.07
C LEU A 22 -5.89 17.81 26.04
N SER A 23 -6.15 18.33 27.23
CA SER A 23 -6.96 19.51 27.55
C SER A 23 -6.25 20.85 27.33
N CYS A 24 -7.08 21.87 27.06
CA CYS A 24 -6.92 23.32 27.23
C CYS A 24 -5.90 24.10 26.37
N GLY A 25 -6.44 24.80 25.37
CA GLY A 25 -5.82 25.97 24.74
C GLY A 25 -6.10 26.08 23.25
N ARG A 26 -7.28 26.60 22.88
CA ARG A 26 -7.82 26.72 21.51
C ARG A 26 -7.93 25.36 20.82
N ASN A 27 -9.14 24.81 20.82
CA ASN A 27 -9.48 23.54 20.18
C ASN A 27 -9.30 23.67 18.66
N GLU A 28 -8.08 23.51 18.16
CA GLU A 28 -7.81 23.34 16.74
C GLU A 28 -7.34 21.91 16.52
N VAL A 29 -8.09 21.15 15.74
CA VAL A 29 -7.71 19.81 15.31
C VAL A 29 -6.98 19.90 13.97
N SER A 30 -5.90 19.13 13.83
CA SER A 30 -5.19 19.02 12.57
C SER A 30 -5.93 18.05 11.65
N VAL A 31 -6.40 18.53 10.50
CA VAL A 31 -7.07 17.70 9.48
C VAL A 31 -6.30 17.78 8.17
N LYS A 32 -6.33 16.70 7.38
CA LYS A 32 -5.67 16.63 6.08
C LYS A 32 -6.66 16.98 4.96
N ALA A 33 -6.37 18.02 4.20
CA ALA A 33 -7.23 18.54 3.14
C ALA A 33 -6.47 18.78 1.84
N GLY A 34 -7.12 18.63 0.70
CA GLY A 34 -6.55 18.94 -0.62
C GLY A 34 -7.03 17.99 -1.71
N ARG A 35 -6.26 17.89 -2.80
CA ARG A 35 -6.58 16.99 -3.92
C ARG A 35 -5.45 16.02 -4.19
N ARG A 36 -5.79 14.77 -4.48
CA ARG A 36 -4.85 13.73 -4.90
C ARG A 36 -5.31 13.11 -6.21
N ILE A 37 -4.44 13.16 -7.21
CA ILE A 37 -4.63 12.53 -8.51
C ILE A 37 -3.84 11.23 -8.52
N ILE A 38 -4.52 10.11 -8.75
CA ILE A 38 -3.97 8.77 -8.66
C ILE A 38 -4.10 8.10 -10.03
N CYS A 39 -3.07 7.37 -10.40
CA CYS A 39 -3.07 6.51 -11.56
C CYS A 39 -4.05 5.35 -11.34
N LYS A 40 -4.78 4.90 -12.37
CA LYS A 40 -5.56 3.65 -12.32
C LYS A 40 -4.73 2.43 -11.91
N TYR A 41 -3.41 2.53 -12.05
CA TYR A 41 -2.43 1.53 -11.67
C TYR A 41 -1.83 1.77 -10.27
N GLY A 42 -2.49 2.55 -9.41
CA GLY A 42 -2.12 2.74 -8.00
C GLY A 42 -1.06 3.81 -7.72
N HIS A 43 -0.33 4.32 -8.73
CA HIS A 43 0.69 5.35 -8.49
C HIS A 43 0.11 6.74 -8.24
N VAL A 44 0.66 7.50 -7.28
CA VAL A 44 0.30 8.92 -7.12
C VAL A 44 0.88 9.74 -8.27
N ILE A 45 0.02 10.46 -9.01
CA ILE A 45 0.42 11.38 -10.08
C ILE A 45 0.70 12.76 -9.50
N LYS A 46 -0.18 13.22 -8.61
CA LYS A 46 -0.06 14.52 -7.96
C LYS A 46 -0.73 14.47 -6.60
N ASP A 47 -0.06 14.98 -5.58
CA ASP A 47 -0.63 15.14 -4.24
C ASP A 47 -0.47 16.59 -3.79
N THR A 48 -1.60 17.24 -3.54
CA THR A 48 -1.65 18.61 -3.01
C THR A 48 -2.25 18.63 -1.59
N SER A 49 -2.42 17.46 -0.98
CA SER A 49 -2.94 17.36 0.37
C SER A 49 -1.95 17.91 1.38
N ARG A 50 -2.46 18.69 2.32
CA ARG A 50 -1.70 19.30 3.41
C ARG A 50 -2.47 19.23 4.71
N PHE A 51 -1.75 19.26 5.81
CA PHE A 51 -2.36 19.42 7.12
C PHE A 51 -2.74 20.88 7.32
N ILE A 52 -3.98 21.09 7.75
CA ILE A 52 -4.51 22.40 8.14
C ILE A 52 -5.06 22.27 9.56
N LYS A 53 -4.94 23.35 10.34
CA LYS A 53 -5.57 23.44 11.65
C LYS A 53 -6.98 23.99 11.47
N VAL A 54 -7.96 23.30 12.01
CA VAL A 54 -9.37 23.69 11.90
C VAL A 54 -10.07 23.47 13.22
N ASP A 55 -11.16 24.20 13.41
CA ASP A 55 -12.07 23.99 14.52
C ASP A 55 -12.69 22.57 14.45
N PRO A 56 -12.77 21.79 15.56
CA PRO A 56 -13.32 20.44 15.59
C PRO A 56 -14.70 20.33 14.95
N SER A 57 -15.54 21.36 15.15
CA SER A 57 -16.89 21.44 14.57
C SER A 57 -16.88 21.44 13.03
N LYS A 58 -15.80 21.92 12.42
CA LYS A 58 -15.60 22.05 10.96
C LYS A 58 -14.76 20.92 10.37
N ALA A 59 -14.14 20.07 11.20
CA ALA A 59 -13.27 18.99 10.75
C ALA A 59 -13.93 18.07 9.71
N LYS A 60 -15.23 17.79 9.86
CA LYS A 60 -16.01 16.96 8.93
C LYS A 60 -16.13 17.53 7.50
N ASN A 61 -15.91 18.83 7.32
CA ASN A 61 -16.03 19.51 6.03
C ASN A 61 -14.73 19.45 5.21
N TYR A 62 -13.64 18.95 5.80
CA TYR A 62 -12.35 18.86 5.15
C TYR A 62 -12.04 17.41 4.84
N SER A 63 -11.80 17.14 3.57
CA SER A 63 -11.39 15.83 3.10
C SER A 63 -10.35 15.99 1.98
N VAL A 64 -9.67 14.89 1.68
CA VAL A 64 -8.85 14.81 0.47
C VAL A 64 -9.76 14.33 -0.66
N SER A 65 -9.98 15.19 -1.64
CA SER A 65 -10.66 14.81 -2.88
C SER A 65 -9.73 13.92 -3.71
N GLN A 66 -10.26 12.80 -4.20
CA GLN A 66 -9.51 11.84 -4.99
C GLN A 66 -10.01 11.82 -6.43
N GLU A 67 -9.07 11.94 -7.37
CA GLU A 67 -9.31 11.86 -8.80
C GLU A 67 -8.47 10.71 -9.37
N THR A 68 -9.08 9.82 -10.15
CA THR A 68 -8.39 8.67 -10.75
C THR A 68 -8.23 8.88 -12.25
N THR A 69 -7.00 8.91 -12.74
CA THR A 69 -6.67 9.02 -14.18
C THR A 69 -5.58 8.02 -14.57
N ILE A 70 -5.18 7.95 -15.84
CA ILE A 70 -4.04 7.14 -16.27
C ILE A 70 -2.81 8.05 -16.31
N CYS A 71 -1.74 7.70 -15.61
CA CYS A 71 -0.53 8.52 -15.64
C CYS A 71 0.19 8.38 -16.99
N ALA A 72 0.98 9.39 -17.37
CA ALA A 72 1.68 9.42 -18.64
C ALA A 72 2.52 8.15 -18.90
N ARG A 73 3.17 7.61 -17.85
CA ARG A 73 3.91 6.34 -17.91
C ARG A 73 3.03 5.17 -18.39
N HIS A 74 1.87 4.97 -17.77
CA HIS A 74 0.97 3.86 -18.15
C HIS A 74 0.26 4.11 -19.47
N LEU A 75 -0.03 5.37 -19.79
CA LEU A 75 -0.58 5.72 -21.09
C LEU A 75 0.42 5.37 -22.21
N GLN A 76 1.70 5.67 -22.00
CA GLN A 76 2.78 5.29 -22.91
C GLN A 76 2.98 3.77 -22.96
N ALA A 77 2.93 3.07 -21.84
CA ALA A 77 3.01 1.61 -21.79
C ALA A 77 1.85 0.95 -22.57
N GLN A 78 0.62 1.44 -22.39
CA GLN A 78 -0.56 0.97 -23.14
C GLN A 78 -0.39 1.18 -24.65
N ARG A 79 0.10 2.35 -25.06
CA ARG A 79 0.35 2.65 -26.48
C ARG A 79 1.40 1.71 -27.08
N LEU A 80 2.54 1.54 -26.41
CA LEU A 80 3.62 0.64 -26.87
C LEU A 80 3.14 -0.82 -26.94
N TYR A 81 2.31 -1.25 -25.98
CA TYR A 81 1.71 -2.58 -25.99
C TYR A 81 0.75 -2.76 -27.18
N ALA A 82 -0.11 -1.78 -27.45
CA ALA A 82 -1.01 -1.81 -28.62
C ALA A 82 -0.23 -1.86 -29.95
N GLU A 83 0.85 -1.08 -30.07
CA GLU A 83 1.75 -1.14 -31.23
C GLU A 83 2.41 -2.52 -31.37
N ALA A 84 2.76 -3.17 -30.25
CA ALA A 84 3.30 -4.52 -30.26
C ALA A 84 2.26 -5.55 -30.76
N GLN A 85 1.00 -5.45 -30.33
CA GLN A 85 -0.08 -6.32 -30.82
C GLN A 85 -0.31 -6.15 -32.33
N ALA A 86 -0.29 -4.92 -32.83
CA ALA A 86 -0.39 -4.64 -34.26
C ALA A 86 0.79 -5.23 -35.05
N ALA A 87 2.00 -5.21 -34.50
CA ALA A 87 3.17 -5.86 -35.10
C ALA A 87 3.04 -7.40 -35.11
N LEU A 88 2.49 -8.01 -34.05
CA LEU A 88 2.21 -9.45 -34.00
C LEU A 88 1.17 -9.86 -35.05
N ALA A 89 0.09 -9.09 -35.21
CA ALA A 89 -0.92 -9.33 -36.24
C ALA A 89 -0.33 -9.31 -37.66
N LYS A 90 0.66 -8.43 -37.90
CA LYS A 90 1.43 -8.35 -39.16
C LYS A 90 2.59 -9.35 -39.26
N ARG A 91 2.66 -10.33 -38.35
CA ARG A 91 3.76 -11.32 -38.24
C ARG A 91 5.16 -10.71 -38.09
N ALA A 92 5.27 -9.45 -37.68
CA ALA A 92 6.53 -8.73 -37.50
C ALA A 92 7.11 -8.97 -36.09
N LYS A 93 7.57 -10.20 -35.83
CA LYS A 93 8.00 -10.67 -34.50
C LYS A 93 9.13 -9.83 -33.88
N ALA A 94 10.14 -9.43 -34.65
CA ALA A 94 11.26 -8.63 -34.14
C ALA A 94 10.81 -7.25 -33.63
N ARG A 95 9.90 -6.60 -34.38
CA ARG A 95 9.32 -5.31 -33.98
C ARG A 95 8.43 -5.43 -32.75
N ALA A 96 7.60 -6.48 -32.68
CA ALA A 96 6.79 -6.76 -31.50
C ALA A 96 7.64 -6.97 -30.25
N LYS A 97 8.71 -7.77 -30.34
CA LYS A 97 9.65 -8.02 -29.25
C LYS A 97 10.32 -6.74 -28.74
N ALA A 98 10.78 -5.87 -29.65
CA ALA A 98 11.40 -4.59 -29.27
C ALA A 98 10.41 -3.65 -28.55
N LEU A 99 9.15 -3.63 -28.98
CA LEU A 99 8.10 -2.83 -28.34
C LEU A 99 7.72 -3.37 -26.96
N LEU A 100 7.58 -4.70 -26.83
CA LEU A 100 7.32 -5.35 -25.54
C LEU A 100 8.46 -5.15 -24.54
N ALA A 101 9.72 -5.20 -24.98
CA ALA A 101 10.88 -4.86 -24.14
C ALA A 101 10.78 -3.45 -23.57
N LYS A 102 10.34 -2.47 -24.38
CA LYS A 102 10.12 -1.09 -23.93
C LYS A 102 8.98 -0.99 -22.92
N VAL A 103 7.90 -1.76 -23.10
CA VAL A 103 6.81 -1.84 -22.12
C VAL A 103 7.32 -2.37 -20.79
N VAL A 104 8.05 -3.49 -20.80
CA VAL A 104 8.61 -4.12 -19.58
C VAL A 104 9.61 -3.20 -18.88
N ALA A 105 10.46 -2.49 -19.63
CA ALA A 105 11.39 -1.51 -19.07
C ALA A 105 10.66 -0.30 -18.46
N LEU A 106 9.56 0.13 -19.07
CA LEU A 106 8.76 1.27 -18.62
C LEU A 106 7.87 0.90 -17.43
N ASP A 107 7.36 -0.33 -17.40
CA ASP A 107 6.47 -0.88 -16.38
C ASP A 107 6.68 -2.40 -16.18
N PRO A 108 7.60 -2.80 -15.28
CA PRO A 108 7.88 -4.22 -15.03
C PRO A 108 6.68 -5.01 -14.50
N GLU A 109 5.69 -4.34 -13.90
CA GLU A 109 4.47 -4.95 -13.36
C GLU A 109 3.39 -5.17 -14.44
N PHE A 110 3.66 -4.80 -15.70
CA PHE A 110 2.78 -5.05 -16.84
C PHE A 110 2.86 -6.54 -17.27
N GLU A 111 2.25 -7.44 -16.49
CA GLU A 111 2.36 -8.91 -16.60
C GLU A 111 2.12 -9.46 -18.02
N GLN A 112 1.15 -8.90 -18.74
CA GLN A 112 0.83 -9.30 -20.11
C GLN A 112 1.96 -9.00 -21.09
N ALA A 113 2.68 -7.89 -20.89
CA ALA A 113 3.81 -7.55 -21.73
C ALA A 113 5.05 -8.38 -21.38
N ALA A 114 5.27 -8.66 -20.09
CA ALA A 114 6.37 -9.51 -19.63
C ALA A 114 6.23 -10.95 -20.15
N SER A 115 5.07 -11.57 -19.97
CA SER A 115 4.80 -12.93 -20.46
C SER A 115 4.90 -13.05 -21.99
N GLN A 116 4.40 -12.06 -22.73
CA GLN A 116 4.52 -12.05 -24.19
C GLN A 116 5.96 -11.79 -24.65
N TYR A 117 6.72 -10.96 -23.94
CA TYR A 117 8.13 -10.73 -24.24
C TYR A 117 8.96 -12.02 -24.05
N GLU A 118 8.71 -12.75 -22.97
CA GLU A 118 9.37 -14.04 -22.68
C GLU A 118 9.01 -15.12 -23.70
N SER A 119 7.73 -15.26 -24.06
CA SER A 119 7.29 -16.22 -25.10
C SER A 119 7.83 -15.93 -26.50
N LEU A 120 8.30 -14.70 -26.77
CA LEU A 120 9.04 -14.33 -27.99
C LEU A 120 10.56 -14.49 -27.83
N GLY A 121 11.01 -15.24 -26.81
CA GLY A 121 12.41 -15.50 -26.51
C GLY A 121 13.16 -14.28 -25.97
N GLY A 122 12.47 -13.32 -25.37
CA GLY A 122 13.07 -12.20 -24.64
C GLY A 122 13.55 -12.63 -23.26
N SER A 123 14.57 -11.96 -22.73
CA SER A 123 14.99 -12.08 -21.33
C SER A 123 14.85 -10.70 -20.71
N ALA A 124 14.14 -10.60 -19.58
CA ALA A 124 13.84 -9.33 -18.93
C ALA A 124 15.12 -8.45 -18.81
N PRO A 125 15.10 -7.18 -19.27
CA PRO A 125 16.27 -6.32 -19.17
C PRO A 125 16.66 -6.14 -17.69
N LYS A 126 17.95 -6.31 -17.36
CA LYS A 126 18.47 -5.87 -16.05
C LYS A 126 18.17 -4.39 -15.92
N VAL A 127 17.48 -4.01 -14.84
CA VAL A 127 17.19 -2.61 -14.53
C VAL A 127 18.51 -1.85 -14.34
N VAL A 128 18.95 -1.13 -15.37
CA VAL A 128 20.05 -0.16 -15.26
C VAL A 128 19.41 1.21 -15.04
N GLY A 129 19.75 1.85 -13.93
CA GLY A 129 19.12 3.09 -13.48
C GLY A 129 19.14 4.17 -14.56
N SER A 130 17.98 4.77 -14.83
CA SER A 130 17.88 5.97 -15.67
C SER A 130 18.00 7.22 -14.82
N SER A 131 19.14 7.89 -14.99
CA SER A 131 19.33 9.34 -14.83
C SER A 131 18.38 10.10 -15.76
N GLY A 132 17.94 11.28 -15.29
CA GLY A 132 16.90 12.08 -15.93
C GLY A 132 17.29 12.74 -17.26
N GLY A 133 16.28 13.28 -17.94
CA GLY A 133 16.42 14.13 -19.11
C GLY A 133 15.06 14.39 -19.76
N GLY A 134 14.71 15.66 -19.95
CA GLY A 134 13.36 16.18 -20.20
C GLY A 134 12.66 15.74 -21.49
N SER A 135 11.37 16.06 -21.57
CA SER A 135 10.67 16.15 -22.86
C SER A 135 9.60 17.25 -22.80
N SER A 136 9.79 18.24 -23.68
CA SER A 136 8.83 19.22 -24.16
C SER A 136 7.70 18.51 -24.93
N GLY A 137 6.50 19.06 -24.87
CA GLY A 137 5.25 18.36 -25.16
C GLY A 137 4.85 18.15 -26.61
N ALA A 138 3.73 17.45 -26.76
CA ALA A 138 2.71 17.64 -27.79
C ALA A 138 1.44 16.89 -27.35
N ALA A 139 0.31 17.59 -27.43
CA ALA A 139 -1.03 17.06 -27.20
C ALA A 139 -1.65 16.51 -28.51
N ALA A 140 -2.85 15.93 -28.35
CA ALA A 140 -3.80 15.41 -29.36
C ALA A 140 -3.68 13.91 -29.69
N SER A 141 -4.73 13.15 -29.95
CA SER A 141 -6.19 13.21 -29.67
C SER A 141 -6.78 11.87 -30.17
N ASN A 142 -7.82 11.36 -29.49
CA ASN A 142 -8.84 10.39 -29.95
C ASN A 142 -8.45 9.17 -30.81
N SER A 143 -8.55 7.98 -30.20
CA SER A 143 -9.02 6.77 -30.90
C SER A 143 -10.05 6.02 -30.05
N LYS A 144 -11.28 5.95 -30.59
CA LYS A 144 -12.37 5.08 -30.17
C LYS A 144 -12.05 3.62 -30.54
N GLY A 145 -12.58 2.67 -29.78
CA GLY A 145 -12.86 1.33 -30.29
C GLY A 145 -11.79 0.27 -30.05
N GLY A 146 -11.49 0.00 -28.79
CA GLY A 146 -10.84 -1.24 -28.37
C GLY A 146 -11.10 -1.39 -26.89
N THR A 147 -11.73 -2.48 -26.46
CA THR A 147 -11.83 -2.81 -25.03
C THR A 147 -10.42 -2.67 -24.46
N ALA A 148 -10.19 -1.64 -23.66
CA ALA A 148 -8.90 -1.45 -23.02
C ALA A 148 -8.54 -2.79 -22.39
N PRO A 149 -7.33 -3.34 -22.63
CA PRO A 149 -6.89 -4.51 -21.90
C PRO A 149 -7.21 -4.23 -20.44
N LYS A 150 -7.90 -5.16 -19.76
CA LYS A 150 -8.05 -5.08 -18.31
C LYS A 150 -6.62 -5.02 -17.79
N GLY A 151 -6.14 -3.80 -17.58
CA GLY A 151 -4.93 -3.53 -16.84
C GLY A 151 -5.14 -4.29 -15.55
N SER A 152 -4.10 -5.06 -15.19
CA SER A 152 -4.04 -5.83 -13.95
C SER A 152 -4.92 -5.16 -12.90
N THR A 153 -5.89 -5.90 -12.37
CA THR A 153 -6.45 -5.53 -11.07
C THR A 153 -5.24 -5.46 -10.16
N SER A 154 -4.63 -4.27 -10.05
CA SER A 154 -3.74 -3.90 -8.98
C SER A 154 -4.48 -4.41 -7.76
N THR A 155 -3.94 -5.45 -7.14
CA THR A 155 -4.51 -6.05 -5.95
C THR A 155 -4.44 -4.95 -4.93
N THR A 156 -5.53 -4.20 -4.83
CA THR A 156 -5.82 -3.26 -3.77
C THR A 156 -5.34 -3.89 -2.48
N TYR A 157 -4.73 -3.13 -1.56
CA TYR A 157 -4.30 -3.69 -0.29
C TYR A 157 -5.48 -4.40 0.39
N LEU A 158 -6.71 -3.89 0.20
CA LEU A 158 -7.95 -4.56 0.59
C LEU A 158 -8.20 -5.92 -0.08
N GLY A 159 -7.77 -6.12 -1.32
CA GLY A 159 -7.77 -7.40 -2.01
C GLY A 159 -6.84 -8.44 -1.37
N ARG A 160 -5.82 -7.99 -0.63
CA ARG A 160 -4.86 -8.83 0.09
C ARG A 160 -5.26 -9.10 1.55
N LEU A 161 -6.32 -8.45 2.04
CA LEU A 161 -6.84 -8.64 3.38
C LEU A 161 -8.06 -9.58 3.36
N PRO A 162 -8.37 -10.28 4.47
CA PRO A 162 -9.56 -11.12 4.54
C PRO A 162 -10.84 -10.29 4.42
N ARG A 163 -11.80 -10.73 3.59
CA ARG A 163 -13.10 -10.05 3.43
C ARG A 163 -14.06 -10.35 4.57
N SER A 164 -13.90 -11.51 5.20
CA SER A 164 -14.69 -11.98 6.33
C SER A 164 -13.81 -12.77 7.29
N VAL A 165 -14.19 -12.73 8.56
CA VAL A 165 -13.55 -13.51 9.63
C VAL A 165 -14.66 -14.15 10.46
N PRO A 166 -14.66 -15.48 10.66
CA PRO A 166 -15.67 -16.14 11.47
C PRO A 166 -15.78 -15.51 12.87
N SER A 167 -17.02 -15.30 13.34
CA SER A 167 -17.33 -14.66 14.63
C SER A 167 -17.00 -13.16 14.74
N TYR A 168 -16.73 -12.50 13.61
CA TYR A 168 -16.61 -11.05 13.55
C TYR A 168 -17.41 -10.44 12.40
N LYS A 169 -17.93 -9.22 12.63
CA LYS A 169 -18.62 -8.39 11.64
C LYS A 169 -17.66 -7.29 11.18
N LEU A 170 -17.52 -7.10 9.87
CA LEU A 170 -16.80 -5.95 9.32
C LEU A 170 -17.52 -4.66 9.71
N ILE A 171 -16.84 -3.73 10.37
CA ILE A 171 -17.41 -2.45 10.80
C ILE A 171 -16.80 -1.25 10.10
N SER A 172 -15.57 -1.38 9.59
CA SER A 172 -14.93 -0.34 8.80
C SER A 172 -13.86 -0.93 7.89
N GLN A 173 -13.65 -0.29 6.75
CA GLN A 173 -12.52 -0.55 5.89
C GLN A 173 -12.02 0.78 5.33
N SER A 174 -10.72 0.89 5.17
CA SER A 174 -10.08 2.04 4.55
C SER A 174 -8.99 1.57 3.62
N GLU A 175 -8.76 2.35 2.58
CA GLU A 175 -7.67 2.13 1.65
C GLU A 175 -7.05 3.46 1.29
N ASP A 176 -5.73 3.46 1.26
CA ASP A 176 -4.92 4.51 0.67
C ASP A 176 -3.88 3.88 -0.27
N VAL A 177 -3.10 4.73 -0.94
CA VAL A 177 -2.16 4.31 -1.98
C VAL A 177 -1.02 3.42 -1.46
N LEU A 178 -0.75 3.47 -0.17
CA LEU A 178 0.30 2.72 0.50
C LEU A 178 -0.27 1.80 1.57
N SER A 179 -1.59 1.73 1.79
CA SER A 179 -2.13 0.87 2.82
C SER A 179 -3.58 0.46 2.60
N GLY A 180 -3.95 -0.68 3.16
CA GLY A 180 -5.35 -1.08 3.30
C GLY A 180 -5.58 -1.56 4.71
N THR A 181 -6.76 -1.29 5.25
CA THR A 181 -7.15 -1.72 6.59
C THR A 181 -8.58 -2.25 6.57
N ARG A 182 -8.82 -3.36 7.28
CA ARG A 182 -10.15 -3.83 7.63
C ARG A 182 -10.27 -3.99 9.14
N LEU A 183 -11.30 -3.39 9.70
CA LEU A 183 -11.65 -3.44 11.10
C LEU A 183 -12.92 -4.25 11.30
N PHE A 184 -12.82 -5.26 12.14
CA PHE A 184 -13.90 -6.15 12.50
C PHE A 184 -14.22 -6.04 13.99
N ALA A 185 -15.50 -6.14 14.35
CA ALA A 185 -15.96 -6.25 15.72
C ALA A 185 -16.47 -7.66 16.00
N ALA A 186 -16.16 -8.21 17.17
CA ALA A 186 -16.68 -9.52 17.56
C ALA A 186 -18.21 -9.49 17.65
N THR A 187 -18.87 -10.52 17.11
CA THR A 187 -20.33 -10.63 17.13
C THR A 187 -20.87 -11.09 18.49
N GLN A 188 -20.03 -11.74 19.30
CA GLN A 188 -20.38 -12.25 20.63
C GLN A 188 -19.61 -11.51 21.72
N SER A 189 -20.30 -11.17 22.82
CA SER A 189 -19.70 -10.52 23.99
C SER A 189 -18.73 -11.42 24.76
N SER A 190 -18.87 -12.74 24.64
CA SER A 190 -17.98 -13.74 25.21
C SER A 190 -16.61 -13.82 24.52
N ASN A 191 -16.47 -13.26 23.31
CA ASN A 191 -15.21 -13.28 22.59
C ASN A 191 -14.16 -12.42 23.35
N PRO A 192 -12.97 -12.99 23.69
CA PRO A 192 -11.92 -12.25 24.38
C PRO A 192 -11.35 -11.08 23.58
N VAL A 193 -11.54 -11.10 22.26
CA VAL A 193 -11.17 -10.02 21.33
C VAL A 193 -12.40 -9.15 21.07
N ARG A 194 -12.29 -7.85 21.35
CA ARG A 194 -13.35 -6.87 21.08
C ARG A 194 -13.31 -6.40 19.62
N LEU A 195 -12.12 -5.99 19.17
CA LEU A 195 -11.85 -5.50 17.83
C LEU A 195 -10.67 -6.27 17.22
N LEU A 196 -10.77 -6.54 15.92
CA LEU A 196 -9.74 -7.22 15.13
C LEU A 196 -9.46 -6.37 13.89
N THR A 197 -8.21 -5.96 13.73
CA THR A 197 -7.76 -5.14 12.60
C THR A 197 -6.76 -5.92 11.77
N PHE A 198 -7.00 -6.00 10.47
CA PHE A 198 -6.01 -6.41 9.48
C PHE A 198 -5.53 -5.19 8.73
N SER A 199 -4.23 -5.07 8.51
CA SER A 199 -3.67 -4.03 7.66
C SER A 199 -2.55 -4.57 6.78
N ALA A 200 -2.44 -3.99 5.60
CA ALA A 200 -1.31 -4.16 4.69
C ALA A 200 -0.77 -2.77 4.39
N SER A 201 0.55 -2.59 4.36
CA SER A 201 1.19 -1.30 4.13
C SER A 201 2.48 -1.42 3.33
N TRP A 202 2.68 -0.51 2.39
CA TRP A 202 3.88 -0.40 1.59
C TRP A 202 4.86 0.61 2.20
N LEU A 203 6.04 0.12 2.54
CA LEU A 203 7.15 0.86 3.11
C LEU A 203 8.15 1.38 2.06
N GLY A 204 8.02 0.92 0.80
CA GLY A 204 9.04 1.11 -0.22
C GLY A 204 10.12 0.04 -0.21
N THR A 205 10.74 -0.22 -1.37
CA THR A 205 11.73 -1.29 -1.56
C THR A 205 13.08 -1.04 -0.88
N LYS A 206 13.37 0.21 -0.51
CA LYS A 206 14.62 0.61 0.16
C LYS A 206 14.51 0.60 1.69
N THR A 207 13.30 0.42 2.22
CA THR A 207 13.06 0.46 3.66
C THR A 207 13.25 -0.93 4.24
N ASP A 208 14.26 -1.08 5.10
CA ASP A 208 14.44 -2.29 5.90
C ASP A 208 13.31 -2.43 6.93
N PHE A 209 12.69 -3.62 6.97
CA PHE A 209 11.58 -3.93 7.86
C PHE A 209 11.96 -3.71 9.32
N LYS A 210 13.13 -4.18 9.75
CA LYS A 210 13.58 -4.08 11.15
C LYS A 210 13.70 -2.61 11.54
N SER A 211 14.35 -1.81 10.71
CA SER A 211 14.53 -0.37 10.92
C SER A 211 13.21 0.39 10.97
N TRP A 212 12.24 0.02 10.13
CA TRP A 212 10.90 0.59 10.21
C TRP A 212 10.20 0.17 11.50
N TYR A 213 10.16 -1.12 11.82
CA TYR A 213 9.51 -1.66 13.01
C TYR A 213 10.06 -1.02 14.29
N ASP A 214 11.39 -0.91 14.41
CA ASP A 214 12.06 -0.31 15.56
C ASP A 214 11.64 1.16 15.76
N ARG A 215 11.38 1.91 14.68
CA ARG A 215 10.97 3.32 14.74
C ARG A 215 9.45 3.53 14.93
N THR A 216 8.61 2.63 14.43
CA THR A 216 7.16 2.87 14.36
C THR A 216 6.36 2.07 15.37
N LEU A 217 6.71 0.80 15.57
CA LEU A 217 5.89 -0.14 16.33
C LEU A 217 6.53 -0.60 17.62
N LYS A 218 7.86 -0.70 17.68
CA LYS A 218 8.55 -1.26 18.85
C LYS A 218 8.26 -0.51 20.15
N ALA A 219 8.24 0.83 20.11
CA ALA A 219 7.94 1.63 21.29
C ALA A 219 6.51 1.38 21.79
N ARG A 220 5.53 1.31 20.86
CA ARG A 220 4.12 1.08 21.16
C ARG A 220 3.83 -0.35 21.61
N TYR A 221 4.51 -1.34 21.02
CA TYR A 221 4.28 -2.77 21.26
C TYR A 221 5.46 -3.42 21.97
N SER A 222 5.98 -2.76 23.01
CA SER A 222 7.20 -3.18 23.72
C SER A 222 6.95 -4.28 24.76
N VAL A 223 5.74 -4.40 25.31
CA VAL A 223 5.43 -5.32 26.40
C VAL A 223 5.20 -6.74 25.86
N GLY A 224 5.91 -7.71 26.42
CA GLY A 224 5.86 -9.11 25.98
C GLY A 224 6.42 -9.34 24.57
N ALA A 225 7.21 -8.40 24.06
CA ALA A 225 7.72 -8.42 22.69
C ALA A 225 8.54 -9.68 22.41
N SER A 226 8.28 -10.32 21.27
CA SER A 226 8.99 -11.55 20.88
C SER A 226 8.94 -11.80 19.37
N SER A 227 9.87 -12.60 18.85
CA SER A 227 9.82 -13.07 17.46
C SER A 227 8.78 -14.17 17.29
N VAL A 228 8.06 -14.17 16.16
CA VAL A 228 7.05 -15.20 15.82
C VAL A 228 7.47 -15.95 14.56
N LYS A 229 8.41 -16.89 14.71
CA LYS A 229 9.03 -17.58 13.56
C LYS A 229 8.04 -18.43 12.75
N GLU A 230 6.89 -18.81 13.31
CA GLU A 230 5.87 -19.59 12.58
C GLU A 230 5.13 -18.78 11.50
N ILE A 231 5.21 -17.45 11.54
CA ILE A 231 4.62 -16.55 10.53
C ILE A 231 5.68 -16.13 9.53
N SER A 232 6.82 -15.66 10.04
CA SER A 232 7.96 -15.21 9.24
C SER A 232 9.19 -15.11 10.16
N PRO A 233 10.41 -15.34 9.66
CA PRO A 233 11.64 -15.12 10.44
C PRO A 233 11.75 -13.70 10.99
N TYR A 234 11.09 -12.74 10.34
CA TYR A 234 11.08 -11.33 10.74
C TYR A 234 9.82 -10.92 11.53
N ALA A 235 8.82 -11.80 11.68
CA ALA A 235 7.60 -11.43 12.39
C ALA A 235 7.89 -11.06 13.85
N ARG A 236 7.17 -10.05 14.33
CA ARG A 236 7.30 -9.52 15.69
C ARG A 236 5.92 -9.44 16.33
N PHE A 237 5.81 -10.04 17.50
CA PHE A 237 4.69 -9.87 18.43
C PHE A 237 5.04 -8.80 19.45
N GLY A 238 4.03 -8.07 19.92
CA GLY A 238 4.11 -7.26 21.13
C GLY A 238 2.76 -6.71 21.55
N THR A 239 2.70 -6.11 22.73
CA THR A 239 1.51 -5.48 23.28
C THR A 239 1.80 -4.07 23.75
N ASP A 240 0.76 -3.23 23.81
CA ASP A 240 0.85 -1.89 24.38
C ASP A 240 0.73 -1.87 25.92
N GLY A 241 0.72 -3.05 26.54
CA GLY A 241 0.56 -3.23 27.98
C GLY A 241 -0.85 -2.94 28.53
N SER A 242 -1.79 -2.46 27.70
CA SER A 242 -3.11 -2.03 28.18
C SER A 242 -4.28 -2.72 27.48
N LYS A 243 -4.34 -2.69 26.15
CA LYS A 243 -5.50 -3.17 25.41
C LYS A 243 -5.19 -3.84 24.08
N TYR A 244 -4.08 -3.49 23.42
CA TYR A 244 -3.80 -3.99 22.08
C TYR A 244 -2.65 -4.99 22.08
N ALA A 245 -2.85 -6.09 21.37
CA ALA A 245 -1.82 -7.03 20.96
C ALA A 245 -1.63 -6.95 19.44
N ASN A 246 -0.39 -6.99 18.98
CA ASN A 246 -0.06 -6.83 17.57
C ASN A 246 0.94 -7.90 17.12
N VAL A 247 0.75 -8.41 15.89
CA VAL A 247 1.77 -9.15 15.16
C VAL A 247 1.96 -8.49 13.81
N THR A 248 3.21 -8.16 13.48
CA THR A 248 3.58 -7.50 12.23
C THR A 248 4.73 -8.22 11.56
N TRP A 249 4.69 -8.35 10.23
CA TRP A 249 5.70 -9.04 9.44
C TRP A 249 5.79 -8.52 7.99
N PRO A 250 6.95 -8.63 7.34
CA PRO A 250 7.08 -8.30 5.92
C PRO A 250 6.52 -9.43 5.04
N HIS A 251 5.95 -9.07 3.89
CA HIS A 251 5.52 -10.03 2.87
C HIS A 251 6.75 -10.83 2.37
N PRO A 252 6.67 -12.16 2.22
CA PRO A 252 7.83 -12.99 1.89
C PRO A 252 8.41 -12.73 0.49
N ARG A 253 7.55 -12.42 -0.49
CA ARG A 253 7.95 -12.19 -1.90
C ARG A 253 8.04 -10.72 -2.31
N GLU A 254 7.22 -9.85 -1.74
CA GLU A 254 7.10 -8.45 -2.14
C GLU A 254 7.85 -7.55 -1.16
N LYS A 255 9.07 -7.17 -1.54
CA LYS A 255 9.92 -6.31 -0.71
C LYS A 255 9.27 -4.94 -0.50
N GLY A 256 9.14 -4.55 0.76
CA GLY A 256 8.52 -3.29 1.15
C GLY A 256 7.06 -3.43 1.55
N LEU A 257 6.38 -4.54 1.23
CA LEU A 257 5.03 -4.79 1.73
C LEU A 257 5.10 -5.39 3.15
N VAL A 258 4.28 -4.88 4.05
CA VAL A 258 4.16 -5.32 5.44
C VAL A 258 2.71 -5.61 5.77
N PHE A 259 2.47 -6.68 6.50
CA PHE A 259 1.17 -6.98 7.07
C PHE A 259 1.20 -6.83 8.59
N SER A 260 0.05 -6.45 9.13
CA SER A 260 -0.15 -6.36 10.56
C SER A 260 -1.54 -6.83 10.95
N VAL A 261 -1.61 -7.63 12.01
CA VAL A 261 -2.86 -8.00 12.67
C VAL A 261 -2.82 -7.46 14.08
N GLU A 262 -3.86 -6.74 14.47
CA GLU A 262 -4.02 -6.16 15.79
C GLU A 262 -5.33 -6.63 16.40
N MET A 263 -5.29 -7.00 17.69
CA MET A 263 -6.46 -7.39 18.46
C MET A 263 -6.58 -6.52 19.70
N GLU A 264 -7.79 -6.06 19.97
CA GLU A 264 -8.14 -5.40 21.23
C GLU A 264 -8.68 -6.41 22.24
N ALA A 265 -8.06 -6.52 23.40
CA ALA A 265 -8.54 -7.33 24.50
C ALA A 265 -9.77 -6.72 25.16
N ARG A 266 -10.83 -7.50 25.29
CA ARG A 266 -12.07 -7.06 25.96
C ARG A 266 -11.87 -6.78 27.45
N LYS A 267 -10.95 -7.51 28.11
CA LYS A 267 -10.68 -7.41 29.56
C LYS A 267 -9.34 -6.74 29.89
N GLY A 268 -8.75 -5.98 28.95
CA GLY A 268 -7.50 -5.24 29.22
C GLY A 268 -6.26 -6.12 29.47
N ASN A 269 -6.27 -7.38 29.05
CA ASN A 269 -5.11 -8.28 29.11
C ASN A 269 -4.68 -8.70 27.69
N PRO A 270 -4.02 -7.81 26.92
CA PRO A 270 -3.60 -8.10 25.55
C PRO A 270 -2.58 -9.23 25.44
N LEU A 271 -1.77 -9.48 26.47
CA LEU A 271 -0.76 -10.55 26.42
C LEU A 271 -1.39 -11.94 26.32
N SER A 272 -2.55 -12.15 26.96
CA SER A 272 -3.33 -13.39 26.84
C SER A 272 -3.79 -13.70 25.40
N LEU A 273 -3.83 -12.70 24.51
CA LEU A 273 -4.26 -12.87 23.13
C LEU A 273 -3.16 -13.42 22.21
N LYS A 274 -1.91 -13.58 22.68
CA LYS A 274 -0.77 -13.96 21.84
C LYS A 274 -1.06 -15.17 20.96
N THR A 275 -1.54 -16.27 21.54
CA THR A 275 -1.83 -17.51 20.81
C THR A 275 -2.94 -17.32 19.77
N THR A 276 -4.04 -16.65 20.14
CA THR A 276 -5.15 -16.35 19.24
C THR A 276 -4.73 -15.46 18.09
N LEU A 277 -3.90 -14.45 18.36
CA LEU A 277 -3.39 -13.50 17.38
C LEU A 277 -2.46 -14.19 16.37
N ILE A 278 -1.52 -15.00 16.85
CA ILE A 278 -0.60 -15.77 15.98
C ILE A 278 -1.38 -16.76 15.11
N SER A 279 -2.34 -17.49 15.69
CA SER A 279 -3.20 -18.41 14.95
C SER A 279 -4.01 -17.69 13.86
N THR A 280 -4.56 -16.53 14.19
CA THR A 280 -5.32 -15.70 13.24
C THR A 280 -4.43 -15.19 12.12
N ALA A 281 -3.25 -14.64 12.44
CA ALA A 281 -2.30 -14.17 11.45
C ALA A 281 -1.88 -15.30 10.50
N ARG A 282 -1.57 -16.51 11.03
CA ARG A 282 -1.21 -17.68 10.21
C ARG A 282 -2.30 -18.10 9.24
N LYS A 283 -3.56 -17.99 9.63
CA LYS A 283 -4.71 -18.38 8.80
C LYS A 283 -4.91 -17.46 7.58
N TYR A 284 -4.44 -16.22 7.66
CA TYR A 284 -4.67 -15.18 6.66
C TYR A 284 -3.36 -14.63 6.04
N LEU A 285 -2.26 -15.38 6.19
CA LEU A 285 -1.03 -15.28 5.40
C LEU A 285 -1.25 -15.81 3.98
#